data_AF-A0A061DLH7-F1
#
_entry.id   AF-A0A061DLH7-F1
#
_cell.length_a   1.000
_cell.length_b   1.000
_cell.length_c   1.000
_cell.angle_alpha   90.00
_cell.angle_beta   90.00
_cell.angle_gamma   90.00
#
_symmetry.space_group_name_H-M   'P 1'
#
loop_
_entity.id
_entity.type
_entity.pdbx_description
1 polymer ?
#
loop_
_entity_poly.entity_id
_entity_poly.type
_entity_poly.pdbx_seq_one_letter_code
_entity_poly.pdbx_strand_id
1 'polypeptide(L)'
;MDGEMDPEITSLFMDFLMWEPVDLMLMKKRLESAPPLDGNPRPKKVFLLLSIKAKILSGNISEEILDHLEMIERIDRSQCLRITDSMNQAYCAVALECTAKYLAVNWDGNSRYLDAVNRIWRGRIANLEKSKASKLVTTDELRSRRDQVEAAIEDEEVANVLIATNSLNEAIRMIKVYLKEAQALMGISSLERECELFLERECESRFPVVEAE
;
A
#
# COMPACT_ATOMS: atom_id res chain seq x y z
N MET A 1 -10.93 26.68 -17.11
CA MET A 1 -11.96 26.35 -16.10
C MET A 1 -11.56 25.02 -15.52
N ASP A 2 -10.71 25.05 -14.50
CA ASP A 2 -10.37 23.86 -13.73
C ASP A 2 -11.55 23.63 -12.79
N GLY A 3 -12.53 22.85 -13.27
CA GLY A 3 -13.66 22.44 -12.45
C GLY A 3 -13.13 21.50 -11.37
N GLU A 4 -12.95 22.03 -10.17
CA GLU A 4 -12.65 21.24 -8.98
C GLU A 4 -13.78 20.20 -8.83
N MET A 5 -13.41 18.91 -8.88
CA MET A 5 -14.37 17.83 -8.79
C MET A 5 -14.85 17.74 -7.35
N ASP A 6 -16.16 17.64 -7.17
CA ASP A 6 -16.78 17.55 -5.85
C ASP A 6 -16.11 16.44 -4.99
N PRO A 7 -15.79 16.69 -3.71
CA PRO A 7 -15.10 15.73 -2.85
C PRO A 7 -15.82 14.38 -2.70
N GLU A 8 -17.15 14.36 -2.68
CA GLU A 8 -17.94 13.13 -2.59
C GLU A 8 -17.87 12.33 -3.89
N ILE A 9 -17.99 13.01 -5.04
CA ILE A 9 -17.79 12.41 -6.37
C ILE A 9 -16.37 11.85 -6.50
N THR A 10 -15.38 12.58 -5.97
CA THR A 10 -13.98 12.16 -5.98
C THR A 10 -13.77 10.91 -5.15
N SER A 11 -14.37 10.84 -3.96
CA SER A 11 -14.34 9.64 -3.11
C SER A 11 -14.96 8.43 -3.81
N LEU A 12 -16.15 8.59 -4.41
CA LEU A 12 -16.85 7.50 -5.12
C LEU A 12 -16.01 6.97 -6.28
N PHE A 13 -15.41 7.86 -7.06
CA PHE A 13 -14.58 7.49 -8.18
C PHE A 13 -13.28 6.80 -7.74
N MET A 14 -12.63 7.28 -6.67
CA MET A 14 -11.45 6.62 -6.11
C MET A 14 -11.76 5.21 -5.60
N ASP A 15 -12.89 5.03 -4.91
CA ASP A 15 -13.36 3.71 -4.49
C ASP A 15 -13.47 2.80 -5.72
N PHE A 16 -14.08 3.25 -6.81
CA PHE A 16 -14.20 2.50 -8.06
C PHE A 16 -12.84 2.16 -8.72
N LEU A 17 -11.91 3.12 -8.79
CA LEU A 17 -10.57 2.92 -9.37
C LEU A 17 -9.76 1.83 -8.66
N MET A 18 -10.06 1.56 -7.38
CA MET A 18 -9.41 0.46 -6.69
C MET A 18 -9.75 -0.88 -7.35
N TRP A 19 -10.98 -1.06 -7.80
CA TRP A 19 -11.54 -2.33 -8.30
C TRP A 19 -11.26 -2.58 -9.77
N GLU A 20 -11.14 -1.53 -10.60
CA GLU A 20 -10.91 -1.69 -12.04
C GLU A 20 -9.41 -1.66 -12.45
N PRO A 21 -9.03 -2.34 -13.55
CA PRO A 21 -7.74 -2.18 -14.21
C PRO A 21 -7.73 -0.87 -15.01
N VAL A 22 -7.52 0.24 -14.33
CA VAL A 22 -7.55 1.56 -14.97
C VAL A 22 -6.19 1.93 -15.58
N ASP A 23 -6.23 2.71 -16.67
CA ASP A 23 -5.07 3.36 -17.27
C ASP A 23 -4.23 4.12 -16.21
N LEU A 24 -2.95 3.78 -16.13
CA LEU A 24 -1.99 4.38 -15.21
C LEU A 24 -1.91 5.92 -15.34
N MET A 25 -2.05 6.45 -16.55
CA MET A 25 -2.05 7.89 -16.80
C MET A 25 -3.30 8.57 -16.22
N LEU A 26 -4.46 7.92 -16.35
CA LEU A 26 -5.70 8.42 -15.77
C LEU A 26 -5.62 8.41 -14.24
N MET A 27 -5.11 7.33 -13.65
CA MET A 27 -4.92 7.23 -12.20
C MET A 27 -3.96 8.32 -11.68
N LYS A 28 -2.79 8.50 -12.31
CA LYS A 28 -1.83 9.54 -11.91
C LYS A 28 -2.42 10.94 -11.97
N LYS A 29 -3.02 11.30 -13.12
CA LYS A 29 -3.63 12.63 -13.31
C LYS A 29 -4.69 12.93 -12.25
N ARG A 30 -5.47 11.91 -11.86
CA ARG A 30 -6.52 12.05 -10.85
C ARG A 30 -5.98 12.13 -9.42
N LEU A 31 -4.93 11.38 -9.09
CA LEU A 31 -4.26 11.51 -7.80
C LEU A 31 -3.65 12.92 -7.64
N GLU A 32 -3.10 13.49 -8.72
CA GLU A 32 -2.54 14.85 -8.74
C GLU A 32 -3.61 15.94 -8.59
N SER A 33 -4.82 15.71 -9.10
CA SER A 33 -5.92 16.68 -9.07
C SER A 33 -6.91 16.47 -7.91
N ALA A 34 -6.64 15.57 -6.96
CA ALA A 34 -7.58 15.24 -5.90
C ALA A 34 -7.65 16.37 -4.85
N PRO A 35 -8.85 16.81 -4.43
CA PRO A 35 -8.98 17.76 -3.34
C PRO A 35 -8.46 17.17 -2.02
N PRO A 36 -8.09 18.02 -1.04
CA PRO A 36 -7.75 17.55 0.30
C PRO A 36 -8.89 16.72 0.89
N LEU A 37 -8.62 15.45 1.16
CA LEU A 37 -9.57 14.55 1.81
C LEU A 37 -9.49 14.73 3.33
N ASP A 38 -10.13 15.77 3.85
CA ASP A 38 -10.27 16.01 5.29
C ASP A 38 -11.52 15.31 5.86
N GLY A 39 -11.50 15.04 7.17
CA GLY A 39 -12.66 14.52 7.92
C GLY A 39 -12.97 13.00 7.78
N ASN A 40 -12.74 12.35 6.63
CA ASN A 40 -13.10 10.93 6.44
C ASN A 40 -11.88 10.00 6.22
N PRO A 41 -11.69 8.95 7.06
CA PRO A 41 -10.54 8.05 6.95
C PRO A 41 -10.56 7.13 5.72
N ARG A 42 -11.75 6.76 5.22
CA ARG A 42 -11.89 5.78 4.11
C ARG A 42 -11.36 6.33 2.78
N PRO A 43 -11.78 7.51 2.28
CA PRO A 43 -11.27 8.07 1.03
C PRO A 43 -9.76 8.25 1.07
N LYS A 44 -9.23 8.68 2.21
CA LYS A 44 -7.78 8.83 2.41
C LYS A 44 -7.05 7.50 2.30
N LYS A 45 -7.56 6.43 2.93
CA LYS A 45 -6.99 5.08 2.80
C LYS A 45 -7.00 4.62 1.34
N VAL A 46 -8.10 4.82 0.64
CA VAL A 46 -8.27 4.45 -0.78
C VAL A 46 -7.28 5.20 -1.67
N PHE A 47 -7.12 6.51 -1.46
CA PHE A 47 -6.10 7.31 -2.15
C PHE A 47 -4.68 6.75 -1.95
N LEU A 48 -4.34 6.37 -0.72
CA LEU A 48 -3.01 5.81 -0.41
C LEU A 48 -2.81 4.45 -1.11
N LEU A 49 -3.84 3.60 -1.13
CA LEU A 49 -3.80 2.30 -1.82
C LEU A 49 -3.68 2.46 -3.35
N LEU A 50 -4.38 3.43 -3.95
CA LEU A 50 -4.25 3.77 -5.36
C LEU A 50 -2.85 4.30 -5.70
N SER A 51 -2.28 5.13 -4.82
CA SER A 51 -0.93 5.65 -4.98
C SER A 51 0.10 4.53 -4.96
N ILE A 52 -0.04 3.56 -4.05
CA ILE A 52 0.78 2.34 -4.03
C ILE A 52 0.58 1.53 -5.33
N LYS A 53 -0.67 1.29 -5.75
CA LYS A 53 -1.02 0.57 -7.00
C LYS A 53 -0.35 1.20 -8.22
N ALA A 54 -0.41 2.52 -8.35
CA ALA A 54 0.22 3.25 -9.46
C ALA A 54 1.76 3.12 -9.44
N LYS A 55 2.38 3.21 -8.26
CA LYS A 55 3.84 3.05 -8.11
C LYS A 55 4.32 1.66 -8.53
N ILE A 56 3.66 0.60 -8.06
CA ILE A 56 4.04 -0.77 -8.44
C ILE A 56 3.83 -1.07 -9.93
N LEU A 57 2.79 -0.50 -10.55
CA LEU A 57 2.54 -0.65 -11.99
C LEU A 57 3.62 0.06 -12.83
N SER A 58 4.19 1.15 -12.31
CA SER A 58 5.34 1.83 -12.91
C SER A 58 6.70 1.20 -12.59
N GLY A 59 6.74 0.13 -11.78
CA GLY A 59 7.98 -0.48 -11.31
C GLY A 59 8.80 0.38 -10.34
N ASN A 60 8.22 1.46 -9.80
CA ASN A 60 8.92 2.40 -8.93
C ASN A 60 8.70 2.06 -7.45
N ILE A 61 9.59 1.24 -6.89
CA ILE A 61 9.59 0.93 -5.44
C ILE A 61 10.55 1.88 -4.72
N SER A 62 9.98 2.70 -3.83
CA SER A 62 10.69 3.70 -3.04
C SER A 62 10.17 3.74 -1.60
N GLU A 63 10.92 4.41 -0.73
CA GLU A 63 10.55 4.60 0.68
C GLU A 63 9.21 5.32 0.85
N GLU A 64 8.74 6.03 -0.17
CA GLU A 64 7.42 6.63 -0.18
C GLU A 64 6.32 5.56 0.00
N ILE A 65 6.50 4.35 -0.52
CA ILE A 65 5.55 3.24 -0.28
C ILE A 65 5.50 2.88 1.21
N LEU A 66 6.63 2.94 1.92
CA LEU A 66 6.65 2.73 3.38
C LEU A 66 5.86 3.85 4.10
N ASP A 67 5.97 5.10 3.64
CA ASP A 67 5.16 6.22 4.17
C ASP A 67 3.67 5.96 3.99
N HIS A 68 3.26 5.51 2.81
CA HIS A 68 1.87 5.18 2.52
C HIS A 68 1.36 4.04 3.41
N LEU A 69 2.14 2.97 3.57
CA LEU A 69 1.79 1.84 4.44
C LEU A 69 1.65 2.27 5.91
N GLU A 70 2.56 3.08 6.43
CA GLU A 70 2.46 3.61 7.81
C GLU A 70 1.27 4.56 8.00
N MET A 71 0.91 5.34 6.97
CA MET A 71 -0.29 6.16 7.01
C MET A 71 -1.55 5.29 7.03
N ILE A 72 -1.60 4.23 6.22
CA ILE A 72 -2.72 3.27 6.24
C ILE A 72 -2.81 2.57 7.59
N GLU A 73 -1.69 2.15 8.19
CA GLU A 73 -1.64 1.55 9.53
C GLU A 73 -2.29 2.46 10.57
N ARG A 74 -1.95 3.75 10.53
CA ARG A 74 -2.49 4.75 11.45
C ARG A 74 -3.99 4.96 11.24
N ILE A 75 -4.45 4.95 9.99
CA ILE A 75 -5.88 5.03 9.65
C ILE A 75 -6.62 3.80 10.18
N ASP A 76 -6.07 2.61 9.96
CA ASP A 76 -6.67 1.34 10.40
C ASP A 76 -6.73 1.24 11.92
N ARG A 77 -5.64 1.61 12.59
CA ARG A 77 -5.57 1.68 14.05
C ARG A 77 -6.57 2.68 14.65
N SER A 78 -6.77 3.84 14.02
CA SER A 78 -7.77 4.82 14.46
C SER A 78 -9.20 4.30 14.37
N GLN A 79 -9.44 3.29 13.53
CA GLN A 79 -10.72 2.59 13.35
C GLN A 79 -10.76 1.23 14.07
N CYS A 80 -9.78 0.96 14.95
CA CYS A 80 -9.62 -0.31 15.66
C CYS A 80 -9.51 -1.56 14.76
N LEU A 81 -9.11 -1.37 13.49
CA LEU A 81 -8.84 -2.46 12.56
C LEU A 81 -7.51 -3.14 12.88
N ARG A 82 -7.42 -4.44 12.62
CA ARG A 82 -6.18 -5.21 12.78
C ARG A 82 -5.29 -5.01 11.56
N ILE A 83 -3.98 -4.90 11.81
CA ILE A 83 -2.98 -4.96 10.76
C ILE A 83 -2.87 -6.41 10.30
N THR A 84 -2.93 -6.61 8.99
CA THR A 84 -2.88 -7.95 8.40
C THR A 84 -1.46 -8.41 8.17
N ASP A 85 -1.26 -9.73 8.10
CA ASP A 85 0.05 -10.31 7.85
C ASP A 85 0.58 -9.91 6.46
N SER A 86 -0.30 -9.77 5.46
CA SER A 86 0.13 -9.33 4.13
C SER A 86 0.65 -7.89 4.13
N MET A 87 0.12 -7.01 4.99
CA MET A 87 0.62 -5.65 5.16
C MET A 87 2.03 -5.65 5.76
N ASN A 88 2.25 -6.47 6.78
CA ASN A 88 3.58 -6.66 7.40
C ASN A 88 4.59 -7.19 6.38
N GLN A 89 4.21 -8.21 5.60
CA GLN A 89 5.05 -8.80 4.56
C GLN A 89 5.35 -7.79 3.44
N ALA A 90 4.36 -7.01 3.00
CA ALA A 90 4.56 -5.96 2.00
C ALA A 90 5.52 -4.88 2.52
N TYR A 91 5.35 -4.45 3.77
CA TYR A 91 6.23 -3.46 4.39
C TYR A 91 7.67 -3.97 4.49
N CYS A 92 7.85 -5.22 4.95
CA CYS A 92 9.16 -5.88 5.05
C CYS A 92 9.85 -5.99 3.67
N ALA A 93 9.12 -6.44 2.66
CA ALA A 93 9.66 -6.61 1.31
C ALA A 93 10.05 -5.29 0.66
N VAL A 94 9.26 -4.21 0.86
CA VAL A 94 9.60 -2.87 0.37
C VAL A 94 10.82 -2.30 1.09
N ALA A 95 10.93 -2.48 2.41
CA ALA A 95 12.10 -2.05 3.16
C ALA A 95 13.37 -2.76 2.66
N LEU A 96 13.26 -4.07 2.39
CA LEU A 96 14.36 -4.85 1.83
C LEU A 96 14.75 -4.37 0.43
N GLU A 97 13.80 -4.22 -0.50
CA GLU A 97 14.08 -3.69 -1.84
C GLU A 97 14.71 -2.30 -1.82
N CYS A 98 14.18 -1.39 -0.99
CA CYS A 98 14.71 -0.04 -0.85
C CYS A 98 16.14 -0.01 -0.29
N THR A 99 16.61 -1.11 0.31
CA THR A 99 17.96 -1.25 0.85
C THR A 99 18.87 -2.03 -0.10
N ALA A 100 18.45 -3.23 -0.51
CA ALA A 100 19.21 -4.17 -1.32
C ALA A 100 19.55 -3.63 -2.72
N LYS A 101 18.71 -2.77 -3.29
CA LYS A 101 18.99 -2.12 -4.58
C LYS A 101 20.31 -1.34 -4.61
N TYR A 102 20.79 -0.87 -3.45
CA TYR A 102 22.07 -0.17 -3.36
C TYR A 102 23.28 -1.11 -3.38
N LEU A 103 23.11 -2.38 -3.01
CA LEU A 103 24.17 -3.40 -3.10
C LEU A 103 24.47 -3.76 -4.57
N ALA A 104 23.45 -3.81 -5.42
CA ALA A 104 23.59 -4.21 -6.81
C ALA A 104 24.32 -3.17 -7.70
N VAL A 105 24.37 -1.90 -7.28
CA VAL A 105 24.77 -0.78 -8.14
C VAL A 105 26.21 -0.32 -7.93
N ASN A 106 26.83 -0.56 -6.75
CA ASN A 106 28.25 -0.32 -6.50
C ASN A 106 28.64 -0.90 -5.13
N TRP A 107 29.42 -1.98 -5.10
CA TRP A 107 30.06 -2.49 -3.87
C TRP A 107 31.21 -1.59 -3.38
N ASP A 108 31.82 -0.84 -4.30
CA ASP A 108 32.99 0.00 -4.02
C ASP A 108 32.55 1.33 -3.36
N GLY A 109 32.47 1.33 -2.02
CA GLY A 109 32.13 2.52 -1.23
C GLY A 109 30.74 2.47 -0.59
N ASN A 110 30.54 1.48 0.29
CA ASN A 110 29.38 1.04 1.10
C ASN A 110 28.51 2.13 1.82
N SER A 111 28.71 3.40 1.52
CA SER A 111 27.98 4.56 2.03
C SER A 111 26.48 4.50 1.76
N ARG A 112 26.04 4.31 0.51
CA ARG A 112 24.59 4.36 0.17
C ARG A 112 23.79 3.22 0.78
N TYR A 113 24.38 2.02 0.81
CA TYR A 113 23.75 0.88 1.49
C TYR A 113 23.66 1.15 2.98
N LEU A 114 24.77 1.51 3.63
CA LEU A 114 24.80 1.83 5.06
C LEU A 114 23.84 2.99 5.41
N ASP A 115 23.74 4.00 4.57
CA ASP A 115 22.79 5.12 4.73
C ASP A 115 21.35 4.62 4.67
N ALA A 116 21.03 3.70 3.75
CA ALA A 116 19.71 3.06 3.69
C ALA A 116 19.44 2.18 4.92
N VAL A 117 20.43 1.41 5.41
CA VAL A 117 20.33 0.64 6.66
C VAL A 117 20.04 1.56 7.84
N ASN A 118 20.79 2.65 7.96
CA ASN A 118 20.63 3.61 9.05
C ASN A 118 19.27 4.31 8.99
N ARG A 119 18.83 4.74 7.80
CA ARG A 119 17.55 5.45 7.63
C ARG A 119 16.34 4.53 7.83
N ILE A 120 16.33 3.38 7.18
CA ILE A 120 15.16 2.48 7.12
C ILE A 120 15.13 1.56 8.35
N TRP A 121 16.21 0.83 8.62
CA TRP A 121 16.18 -0.25 9.61
C TRP A 121 16.46 0.27 11.03
N ARG A 122 17.55 1.02 11.21
CA ARG A 122 17.94 1.56 12.52
C ARG A 122 17.19 2.83 12.92
N GLY A 123 16.68 3.57 11.94
CA GLY A 123 15.86 4.75 12.13
C GLY A 123 14.38 4.40 12.15
N ARG A 124 13.78 4.31 10.96
CA ARG A 124 12.34 4.17 10.75
C ARG A 124 11.74 2.94 11.46
N ILE A 125 12.22 1.74 11.15
CA ILE A 125 11.72 0.48 11.71
C ILE A 125 11.96 0.41 13.22
N ALA A 126 13.19 0.65 13.69
CA ALA A 126 13.50 0.59 15.11
C ALA A 126 12.67 1.60 15.94
N ASN A 127 12.37 2.78 15.39
CA ASN A 127 11.52 3.76 16.06
C ASN A 127 10.05 3.28 16.14
N LEU A 128 9.54 2.66 15.08
CA LEU A 128 8.20 2.04 15.11
C LEU A 128 8.14 0.92 16.16
N GLU A 129 9.15 0.05 16.24
CA GLU A 129 9.24 -1.03 17.24
C GLU A 129 9.23 -0.46 18.67
N LYS A 130 10.06 0.56 18.93
CA LYS A 130 10.18 1.22 20.24
C LYS A 130 8.89 1.90 20.68
N SER A 131 8.15 2.49 19.75
CA SER A 131 6.92 3.21 20.05
C SER A 131 5.84 2.32 20.67
N LYS A 132 5.88 0.99 20.41
CA LYS A 132 4.86 -0.01 20.76
C LYS A 132 3.43 0.32 20.29
N ALA A 133 3.25 1.44 19.59
CA ALA A 133 1.98 1.93 19.07
C ALA A 133 1.69 1.33 17.69
N SER A 134 2.74 0.98 16.94
CA SER A 134 2.64 0.33 15.64
C SER A 134 2.64 -1.19 15.79
N LYS A 135 1.69 -1.85 15.12
CA LYS A 135 1.67 -3.31 14.97
C LYS A 135 2.34 -3.78 13.68
N LEU A 136 2.93 -2.86 12.90
CA LEU A 136 3.50 -3.13 11.58
C LEU A 136 4.86 -3.85 11.63
N VAL A 137 5.57 -3.74 12.75
CA VAL A 137 6.99 -4.13 12.88
C VAL A 137 7.22 -5.11 14.03
N THR A 138 6.19 -5.86 14.45
CA THR A 138 6.31 -6.81 15.57
C THR A 138 6.57 -8.26 15.15
N THR A 139 6.99 -8.51 13.91
CA THR A 139 7.17 -9.87 13.37
C THR A 139 8.60 -10.35 13.46
N ASP A 140 8.78 -11.65 13.74
CA ASP A 140 10.10 -12.28 13.73
C ASP A 140 10.75 -12.26 12.34
N GLU A 141 9.94 -12.22 11.27
CA GLU A 141 10.41 -12.05 9.90
C GLU A 141 11.16 -10.73 9.72
N LEU A 142 10.59 -9.62 10.20
CA LEU A 142 11.21 -8.30 10.05
C LEU A 142 12.51 -8.19 10.85
N ARG A 143 12.58 -8.85 12.02
CA ARG A 143 13.81 -8.97 12.81
C ARG A 143 14.88 -9.77 12.07
N SER A 144 14.52 -10.94 11.54
CA SER A 144 15.44 -11.79 10.76
C SER A 144 15.97 -11.04 9.53
N ARG A 145 15.11 -10.30 8.83
CA ARG A 145 15.52 -9.47 7.69
C ARG A 145 16.45 -8.32 8.09
N ARG A 146 16.21 -7.68 9.24
CA ARG A 146 17.13 -6.68 9.78
C ARG A 146 18.50 -7.29 10.03
N ASP A 147 18.56 -8.45 10.68
CA ASP A 147 19.82 -9.10 11.03
C ASP A 147 20.61 -9.48 9.76
N GLN A 148 19.94 -9.94 8.69
CA GLN A 148 20.55 -10.18 7.37
C GLN A 148 21.11 -8.91 6.74
N VAL A 149 20.35 -7.82 6.77
CA VAL A 149 20.74 -6.52 6.22
C VAL A 149 21.92 -5.92 7.00
N GLU A 150 21.95 -6.09 8.32
CA GLU A 150 23.09 -5.62 9.12
C GLU A 150 24.34 -6.47 8.90
N ALA A 151 24.21 -7.79 8.78
CA ALA A 151 25.34 -8.68 8.51
C ALA A 151 26.01 -8.37 7.16
N ALA A 152 25.22 -8.05 6.13
CA ALA A 152 25.72 -7.70 4.79
C ALA A 152 26.62 -6.45 4.74
N ILE A 153 26.71 -5.66 5.82
CA ILE A 153 27.65 -4.52 5.90
C ILE A 153 29.10 -5.03 5.93
N GLU A 154 29.35 -6.14 6.63
CA GLU A 154 30.68 -6.68 6.89
C GLU A 154 30.91 -8.03 6.20
N ASP A 155 29.84 -8.73 5.82
CA ASP A 155 29.86 -10.05 5.20
C ASP A 155 29.48 -9.97 3.71
N GLU A 156 30.48 -10.14 2.85
CA GLU A 156 30.33 -10.12 1.39
C GLU A 156 29.49 -11.32 0.88
N GLU A 157 29.53 -12.48 1.53
CA GLU A 157 28.71 -13.63 1.13
C GLU A 157 27.22 -13.34 1.39
N VAL A 158 26.91 -12.78 2.56
CA VAL A 158 25.54 -12.37 2.89
C VAL A 158 25.06 -11.27 1.94
N ALA A 159 25.92 -10.30 1.61
CA ALA A 159 25.57 -9.27 0.64
C ALA A 159 25.32 -9.84 -0.76
N ASN A 160 26.14 -10.78 -1.22
CA ASN A 160 25.94 -11.45 -2.51
C ASN A 160 24.62 -12.22 -2.55
N VAL A 161 24.20 -12.85 -1.44
CA VAL A 161 22.86 -13.46 -1.32
C VAL A 161 21.75 -12.40 -1.43
N LEU A 162 21.90 -11.24 -0.81
CA LEU A 162 20.92 -10.14 -0.94
C LEU A 162 20.86 -9.56 -2.35
N ILE A 163 21.99 -9.45 -3.04
CA ILE A 163 22.05 -9.00 -4.45
C ILE A 163 21.37 -10.02 -5.36
N ALA A 164 21.61 -11.32 -5.14
CA ALA A 164 20.98 -12.40 -5.89
C ALA A 164 19.47 -12.54 -5.58
N THR A 165 19.01 -11.99 -4.46
CA THR A 165 17.60 -11.99 -4.10
C THR A 165 16.83 -11.06 -5.03
N ASN A 166 15.79 -11.60 -5.66
CA ASN A 166 14.87 -10.85 -6.54
C ASN A 166 13.92 -9.94 -5.74
N SER A 167 14.50 -9.03 -4.95
CA SER A 167 13.83 -8.18 -3.96
C SER A 167 12.78 -7.27 -4.58
N LEU A 168 13.00 -6.78 -5.81
CA LEU A 168 12.04 -5.94 -6.52
C LEU A 168 10.76 -6.70 -6.85
N ASN A 169 10.88 -7.88 -7.47
CA ASN A 169 9.71 -8.67 -7.84
C ASN A 169 9.00 -9.21 -6.59
N GLU A 170 9.75 -9.53 -5.53
CA GLU A 170 9.16 -9.95 -4.27
C GLU A 170 8.38 -8.81 -3.60
N ALA A 171 8.91 -7.58 -3.60
CA ALA A 171 8.20 -6.41 -3.12
C ALA A 171 6.90 -6.17 -3.90
N ILE A 172 6.96 -6.20 -5.24
CA ILE A 172 5.77 -6.07 -6.10
C ILE A 172 4.75 -7.17 -5.79
N ARG A 173 5.20 -8.41 -5.61
CA ARG A 173 4.33 -9.55 -5.29
C ARG A 173 3.64 -9.35 -3.96
N MET A 174 4.37 -9.03 -2.90
CA MET A 174 3.81 -8.85 -1.56
C MET A 174 2.86 -7.65 -1.50
N ILE A 175 3.18 -6.54 -2.16
CA ILE A 175 2.25 -5.41 -2.27
C ILE A 175 0.96 -5.82 -3.00
N LYS A 176 1.04 -6.60 -4.09
CA LYS A 176 -0.16 -7.07 -4.81
C LYS A 176 -1.05 -7.95 -3.92
N VAL A 177 -0.45 -8.81 -3.10
CA VAL A 177 -1.19 -9.62 -2.12
C VAL A 177 -1.90 -8.71 -1.11
N TYR A 178 -1.18 -7.73 -0.56
CA TYR A 178 -1.77 -6.76 0.36
C TYR A 178 -2.90 -5.93 -0.27
N LEU A 179 -2.71 -5.40 -1.48
CA LEU A 179 -3.74 -4.62 -2.17
C LEU A 179 -5.03 -5.43 -2.38
N LYS A 180 -4.91 -6.72 -2.72
CA LYS A 180 -6.07 -7.62 -2.86
C LYS A 180 -6.78 -7.87 -1.53
N GLU A 181 -6.02 -8.10 -0.45
CA GLU A 181 -6.61 -8.28 0.88
C GLU A 181 -7.27 -6.99 1.37
N ALA A 182 -6.61 -5.84 1.20
CA ALA A 182 -7.14 -4.53 1.58
C ALA A 182 -8.43 -4.20 0.82
N GLN A 183 -8.48 -4.50 -0.48
CA GLN A 183 -9.71 -4.41 -1.28
C GLN A 183 -10.82 -5.27 -0.66
N ALA A 184 -10.58 -6.57 -0.48
CA ALA A 184 -11.57 -7.49 0.08
C ALA A 184 -12.11 -7.02 1.44
N LEU A 185 -11.26 -6.47 2.30
CA LEU A 185 -11.65 -5.95 3.61
C LEU A 185 -12.45 -4.64 3.56
N MET A 186 -12.25 -3.81 2.53
CA MET A 186 -13.02 -2.56 2.35
C MET A 186 -14.43 -2.81 1.81
N GLY A 187 -14.68 -3.99 1.22
CA GLY A 187 -15.95 -4.37 0.63
C GLY A 187 -16.28 -3.58 -0.64
N ILE A 188 -17.44 -3.88 -1.23
CA ILE A 188 -17.96 -3.27 -2.47
C ILE A 188 -17.93 -1.73 -2.36
N SER A 189 -17.56 -1.05 -3.44
CA SER A 189 -17.51 0.42 -3.44
C SER A 189 -18.89 1.00 -3.12
N SER A 190 -18.91 2.19 -2.52
CA SER A 190 -20.16 2.91 -2.26
C SER A 190 -20.96 3.14 -3.55
N LEU A 191 -20.26 3.37 -4.68
CA LEU A 191 -20.87 3.50 -6.01
C LEU A 191 -21.46 2.19 -6.53
N GLU A 192 -20.72 1.08 -6.48
CA GLU A 192 -21.25 -0.23 -6.89
C GLU A 192 -22.46 -0.62 -6.04
N ARG A 193 -22.46 -0.31 -4.75
CA ARG A 193 -23.61 -0.55 -3.88
C ARG A 193 -24.84 0.27 -4.28
N GLU A 194 -24.66 1.56 -4.60
CA GLU A 194 -25.75 2.39 -5.14
C GLU A 194 -26.22 1.88 -6.51
N CYS A 195 -25.32 1.38 -7.36
CA CYS A 195 -25.68 0.76 -8.63
C CYS A 195 -26.46 -0.54 -8.42
N GLU A 196 -26.07 -1.41 -7.49
CA GLU A 196 -26.81 -2.62 -7.11
C GLU A 196 -28.20 -2.26 -6.61
N LEU A 197 -28.31 -1.31 -5.68
CA LEU A 197 -29.59 -0.83 -5.16
C LEU A 197 -30.48 -0.23 -6.26
N PHE A 198 -29.90 0.51 -7.22
CA PHE A 198 -30.62 1.03 -8.37
C PHE A 198 -31.15 -0.09 -9.27
N LEU A 199 -30.32 -1.10 -9.55
CA LEU A 199 -30.72 -2.27 -10.34
C LEU A 199 -31.78 -3.12 -9.64
N GLU A 200 -31.69 -3.29 -8.31
CA GLU A 200 -32.70 -3.96 -7.49
C GLU A 200 -34.04 -3.24 -7.56
N ARG A 201 -34.05 -1.91 -7.40
CA ARG A 201 -35.27 -1.08 -7.52
C ARG A 201 -35.87 -1.12 -8.92
N GLU A 202 -35.04 -1.10 -9.97
CA GLU A 202 -35.52 -1.27 -11.36
C GLU A 202 -36.10 -2.67 -11.60
N CYS A 203 -35.50 -3.74 -11.05
CA CYS A 203 -36.04 -5.09 -11.12
C CYS A 203 -37.39 -5.22 -10.40
N GLU A 204 -37.52 -4.67 -9.19
CA GLU A 204 -38.79 -4.63 -8.44
C GLU A 204 -39.87 -3.83 -9.19
N SER A 205 -39.49 -2.75 -9.87
CA SER A 205 -40.43 -1.93 -10.64
C SER A 205 -40.91 -2.60 -11.94
N ARG A 206 -40.12 -3.50 -12.53
CA ARG A 206 -40.44 -4.23 -13.77
C ARG A 206 -41.22 -5.52 -13.54
N PHE A 207 -41.16 -6.08 -12.34
CA PHE A 207 -41.90 -7.28 -11.95
C PHE A 207 -42.63 -7.06 -10.62
N PRO A 208 -43.74 -6.30 -10.60
CA PRO A 208 -44.54 -6.20 -9.40
C PRO A 208 -45.05 -7.59 -9.03
N VAL A 209 -44.75 -8.02 -7.80
CA VAL A 209 -45.34 -9.23 -7.22
C VAL A 209 -46.84 -9.01 -7.17
N VAL A 210 -47.57 -9.67 -8.06
CA VAL A 210 -49.03 -9.71 -8.00
C VAL A 210 -49.37 -10.60 -6.82
N GLU A 211 -49.72 -9.98 -5.68
CA GLU A 211 -50.38 -10.70 -4.59
C GLU A 211 -51.72 -11.22 -5.12
N ALA A 212 -51.85 -12.54 -5.20
CA ALA A 212 -53.08 -13.21 -5.55
C ALA A 212 -53.98 -13.25 -4.30
N GLU A 213 -55.13 -12.55 -4.37
CA GLU A 213 -56.27 -12.71 -3.45
C GLU A 213 -56.88 -14.11 -3.54
#